data_AF-X1EGN5-F1
#
_entry.id   AF-X1EGN5-F1
#
_cell.length_a   1.000
_cell.length_b   1.000
_cell.length_c   1.000
_cell.angle_alpha   90.00
_cell.angle_beta   90.00
_cell.angle_gamma   90.00
#
_symmetry.space_group_name_H-M   'P 1'
#
loop_
_entity.id
_entity.type
_entity.pdbx_description
1 polymer ?
#
loop_
_entity_poly.entity_id
_entity_poly.type
_entity_poly.pdbx_seq_one_letter_code
_entity_poly.pdbx_strand_id
1 'polypeptide(L)' 'MKKFENKNCVITGAASGIGRATAIAMGKLGVNLFLTDINSEGVIPI' A
#
# COMPACT_ATOMS: atom_id res chain seq x y z
N MET A 1 -13.80 -13.53 7.59
CA MET A 1 -13.97 -13.09 6.19
C MET A 1 -12.89 -12.05 5.88
N LYS A 2 -11.95 -12.31 4.96
CA LYS A 2 -10.95 -11.31 4.58
C LYS A 2 -11.61 -10.31 3.62
N LYS A 3 -12.21 -9.25 4.19
CA LYS A 3 -13.03 -8.24 3.46
C LYS A 3 -12.33 -7.61 2.24
N PHE A 4 -11.00 -7.60 2.22
CA PHE A 4 -10.20 -6.86 1.25
C PHE A 4 -9.30 -7.76 0.36
N GLU A 5 -9.33 -9.07 0.55
CA GLU A 5 -8.52 -9.99 -0.26
C GLU A 5 -8.87 -9.88 -1.76
N ASN A 6 -7.86 -9.84 -2.61
CA ASN A 6 -7.95 -9.66 -4.07
C ASN A 6 -8.64 -8.36 -4.53
N LYS A 7 -8.81 -7.37 -3.65
CA LYS A 7 -9.28 -6.04 -4.04
C LYS A 7 -8.11 -5.19 -4.54
N ASN A 8 -8.40 -4.28 -5.46
CA ASN A 8 -7.42 -3.30 -5.94
C ASN A 8 -7.50 -2.04 -5.07
N CYS A 9 -6.36 -1.52 -4.63
CA CYS A 9 -6.27 -0.29 -3.86
C CYS A 9 -5.08 0.56 -4.33
N VAL A 10 -5.34 1.84 -4.57
CA VAL A 10 -4.32 2.84 -4.90
C VAL A 10 -3.98 3.61 -3.62
N ILE A 11 -2.71 3.67 -3.28
CA ILE A 11 -2.22 4.44 -2.13
C ILE A 11 -1.22 5.48 -2.62
N THR A 12 -1.58 6.75 -2.43
CA THR A 12 -0.68 7.90 -2.63
C THR A 12 0.04 8.22 -1.32
N GLY A 13 1.17 8.92 -1.39
CA GLY A 13 1.97 9.18 -0.19
C GLY A 13 2.58 7.91 0.41
N ALA A 14 2.78 6.87 -0.41
CA ALA A 14 3.16 5.54 0.06
C ALA A 14 4.63 5.44 0.49
N ALA A 15 5.44 6.48 0.22
CA ALA A 15 6.86 6.46 0.54
C ALA A 15 7.13 6.68 2.03
N SER A 16 6.21 7.13 2.88
CA SER A 16 6.50 7.30 4.32
C SER A 16 5.24 7.39 5.18
N GLY A 17 5.42 7.53 6.49
CA GLY A 17 4.35 7.85 7.45
C GLY A 17 3.12 6.93 7.33
N ILE A 18 1.94 7.57 7.34
CA ILE A 18 0.65 6.87 7.32
C ILE A 18 0.42 6.12 6.00
N GLY A 19 0.85 6.67 4.87
CA GLY A 19 0.68 6.02 3.57
C GLY A 19 1.43 4.69 3.52
N ARG A 20 2.70 4.69 3.93
CA ARG A 20 3.50 3.45 4.03
C ARG A 20 2.91 2.44 5.02
N ALA A 21 2.50 2.90 6.21
CA ALA A 21 1.88 2.02 7.20
C ALA A 21 0.57 1.40 6.70
N THR A 22 -0.24 2.17 5.97
CA THR A 22 -1.48 1.71 5.35
C THR A 22 -1.20 0.67 4.27
N ALA A 23 -0.19 0.91 3.43
CA ALA A 23 0.21 -0.03 2.39
C ALA A 23 0.63 -1.38 2.97
N ILE A 24 1.47 -1.38 4.02
CA ILE A 24 1.86 -2.61 4.73
C ILE A 24 0.64 -3.33 5.32
N ALA A 25 -0.28 -2.59 5.95
CA ALA A 25 -1.48 -3.18 6.54
C ALA A 25 -2.40 -3.81 5.48
N MET A 26 -2.58 -3.16 4.33
CA MET A 26 -3.38 -3.67 3.23
C MET A 26 -2.71 -4.88 2.53
N GLY A 27 -1.37 -4.87 2.38
CA GLY A 27 -0.63 -5.99 1.79
C GLY A 27 -0.82 -7.27 2.61
N LYS A 28 -0.77 -7.17 3.94
CA LYS A 28 -1.06 -8.29 4.87
C LYS A 28 -2.48 -8.84 4.75
N LEU A 29 -3.42 -8.05 4.22
CA LEU A 29 -4.80 -8.47 3.98
C LEU A 29 -5.01 -9.12 2.59
N GLY A 30 -3.95 -9.25 1.78
CA GLY A 30 -4.01 -9.84 0.44
C GLY A 30 -4.61 -8.90 -0.60
N VAL A 31 -4.45 -7.58 -0.41
CA VAL A 31 -4.91 -6.55 -1.35
C VAL A 31 -3.89 -6.41 -2.49
N ASN A 32 -4.37 -6.24 -3.72
CA ASN A 32 -3.55 -5.84 -4.86
C ASN A 32 -3.29 -4.33 -4.77
N LEU A 33 -2.03 -3.94 -4.54
CA LEU A 33 -1.67 -2.57 -4.26
C LEU A 33 -0.98 -1.90 -5.46
N PHE A 34 -1.41 -0.67 -5.74
CA PHE A 34 -0.66 0.27 -6.55
C PHE A 34 -0.20 1.43 -5.66
N LEU A 35 1.11 1.59 -5.53
CA LEU A 35 1.72 2.56 -4.61
C LEU A 35 2.35 3.69 -5.41
N THR A 36 2.16 4.92 -4.97
CA THR A 36 2.79 6.08 -5.60
C THR A 36 3.14 7.15 -4.56
N ASP A 37 4.21 7.88 -4.85
CA ASP A 37 4.71 8.99 -4.06
C ASP A 37 5.56 9.89 -4.96
N ILE A 38 5.73 11.16 -4.58
CA ILE A 38 6.68 12.06 -5.24
C ILE A 38 8.12 11.61 -4.99
N ASN A 39 8.39 11.01 -3.82
CA ASN A 39 9.65 10.34 -3.51
C ASN A 39 9.57 8.86 -3.92
N SER A 40 9.77 8.58 -5.20
CA SER A 40 9.71 7.22 -5.74
C SER A 40 10.70 6.25 -5.08
N GLU A 41 11.89 6.73 -4.69
CA GLU A 41 12.90 5.91 -4.00
C GLU A 41 12.42 5.41 -2.64
N GLY A 42 11.53 6.15 -1.99
CA GLY A 42 10.96 5.75 -0.70
C GLY A 42 9.82 4.73 -0.81
N VAL A 43 9.32 4.45 -2.02
CA VAL A 43 8.32 3.40 -2.26
C VAL A 43 9.02 2.05 -2.31
N ILE A 44 8.88 1.27 -1.23
CA ILE A 44 9.52 -0.04 -1.09
C ILE A 44 8.55 -1.18 -1.43
N PRO A 45 9.05 -2.35 -1.88
CA PRO A 45 8.25 -3.56 -1.99
C PRO A 45 7.64 -3.93 -0.63
N ILE A 46 6.39 -4.37 -0.63
CA ILE A 46 5.61 -4.77 0.54
C ILE A 46 4.83 -6.05 0.28
#